data_AF-A0A852WWK5-F1
#
_entry.id   AF-A0A852WWK5-F1
#
_cell.length_a   1.000
_cell.length_b   1.000
_cell.length_c   1.000
_cell.angle_alpha   90.00
_cell.angle_beta   90.00
_cell.angle_gamma   90.00
#
_symmetry.space_group_name_H-M   'P 1'
#
loop_
_entity.id
_entity.type
_entity.pdbx_description
1 polymer ?
#
loop_
_entity_poly.entity_id
_entity_poly.type
_entity_poly.pdbx_seq_one_letter_code
_entity_poly.pdbx_strand_id
1 'polypeptide(L)'
;MSSPAAVAAARAAAQAAGVAHMGAHALGAAAYAAKAVGLAAPDRPDAVRDEVSWQLEQMTDATRSALRQLPPVGEDTAGPLGSGLLASGLLGSTIREIQAAIGSTSSQRSGR
;
A
#
# COMPACT_ATOMS: atom_id res chain seq x y z
N MET A 1 7.56 -4.42 -13.63
CA MET A 1 8.58 -3.36 -13.78
C MET A 1 9.56 -3.50 -12.63
N SER A 2 10.88 -3.42 -12.84
CA SER A 2 11.88 -3.62 -11.78
C SER A 2 12.87 -2.46 -11.75
N SER A 3 12.37 -1.23 -11.62
CA SER A 3 13.28 -0.10 -11.42
C SER A 3 13.92 -0.20 -10.03
N PRO A 4 15.18 0.21 -9.85
CA PRO A 4 15.83 0.21 -8.53
C PRO A 4 15.04 0.97 -7.45
N ALA A 5 14.30 2.01 -7.85
CA ALA A 5 13.43 2.78 -6.96
C ALA A 5 12.25 1.94 -6.45
N ALA A 6 11.58 1.18 -7.32
CA ALA A 6 10.48 0.29 -6.93
C ALA A 6 10.97 -0.79 -5.95
N VAL A 7 12.14 -1.39 -6.23
CA VAL A 7 12.74 -2.41 -5.35
C VAL A 7 13.13 -1.83 -3.98
N ALA A 8 13.73 -0.63 -3.95
CA ALA A 8 14.10 0.02 -2.70
C ALA A 8 12.86 0.36 -1.86
N ALA A 9 11.80 0.85 -2.50
CA ALA A 9 10.57 1.20 -1.82
C ALA A 9 9.78 -0.03 -1.32
N ALA A 10 9.76 -1.11 -2.09
CA ALA A 10 9.22 -2.41 -1.64
C ALA A 10 9.98 -2.97 -0.43
N ARG A 11 11.32 -2.86 -0.42
CA ARG A 11 12.14 -3.26 0.74
C ARG A 11 11.87 -2.39 1.97
N ALA A 12 11.71 -1.09 1.79
CA ALA A 12 11.37 -0.18 2.89
C ALA A 12 9.99 -0.51 3.49
N ALA A 13 8.99 -0.80 2.65
CA ALA A 13 7.67 -1.24 3.09
C ALA A 13 7.71 -2.59 3.82
N ALA A 14 8.51 -3.54 3.32
CA ALA A 14 8.69 -4.85 3.96
C ALA A 14 9.41 -4.75 5.32
N GLN A 15 10.42 -3.87 5.45
CA GLN A 15 11.07 -3.58 6.73
C GLN A 15 10.08 -2.95 7.72
N ALA A 16 9.26 -2.00 7.26
CA ALA A 16 8.22 -1.39 8.09
C ALA A 16 7.20 -2.43 8.58
N ALA A 17 6.83 -3.43 7.80
CA ALA A 17 5.83 -4.43 8.23
C ALA A 17 6.30 -5.38 9.36
N GLY A 18 7.60 -5.43 9.70
CA GLY A 18 8.18 -6.39 10.64
C GLY A 18 7.91 -6.14 12.14
N VAL A 19 7.25 -5.04 12.51
CA VAL A 19 6.95 -4.70 13.92
C VAL A 19 5.50 -4.23 14.04
N ALA A 20 4.72 -4.81 14.96
CA ALA A 20 3.26 -4.66 15.05
C ALA A 20 2.74 -3.22 15.32
N HIS A 21 3.62 -2.24 15.55
CA HIS A 21 3.32 -0.80 15.57
C HIS A 21 3.39 -0.13 14.18
N MET A 22 3.84 -0.84 13.12
CA MET A 22 4.26 -0.25 11.84
C MET A 22 3.42 -0.62 10.61
N GLY A 23 2.21 -1.14 10.79
CA GLY A 23 1.30 -1.34 9.65
C GLY A 23 0.95 -0.03 8.93
N ALA A 24 0.78 1.08 9.66
CA ALA A 24 0.58 2.40 9.08
C ALA A 24 1.78 2.89 8.27
N HIS A 25 2.99 2.59 8.74
CA HIS A 25 4.23 2.90 8.02
C HIS A 25 4.39 2.06 6.76
N ALA A 26 3.93 0.81 6.75
CA ALA A 26 3.93 -0.03 5.56
C ALA A 26 2.99 0.52 4.47
N LEU A 27 1.78 0.97 4.82
CA LEU A 27 0.87 1.63 3.87
C LEU A 27 1.47 2.95 3.34
N GLY A 28 2.08 3.75 4.21
CA GLY A 28 2.79 4.96 3.78
C GLY A 28 3.95 4.66 2.82
N ALA A 29 4.77 3.65 3.12
CA ALA A 29 5.88 3.25 2.26
C ALA A 29 5.41 2.74 0.89
N ALA A 30 4.35 1.93 0.86
CA ALA A 30 3.72 1.45 -0.38
C ALA A 30 3.22 2.62 -1.26
N ALA A 31 2.60 3.63 -0.64
CA ALA A 31 2.13 4.81 -1.35
C ALA A 31 3.28 5.68 -1.91
N TYR A 32 4.37 5.83 -1.15
CA TYR A 32 5.55 6.54 -1.63
C TYR A 32 6.28 5.77 -2.74
N ALA A 33 6.29 4.44 -2.71
CA ALA A 33 6.79 3.60 -3.80
C ALA A 33 6.02 3.88 -5.10
N ALA A 34 4.68 3.84 -5.05
CA ALA A 34 3.83 4.11 -6.20
C ALA A 34 4.03 5.54 -6.73
N LYS A 35 4.13 6.53 -5.84
CA LYS A 35 4.49 7.91 -6.21
C LYS A 35 5.85 8.00 -6.91
N ALA A 36 6.87 7.31 -6.41
CA ALA A 36 8.20 7.30 -7.01
C ALA A 36 8.18 6.68 -8.42
N VAL A 37 7.42 5.60 -8.63
CA VAL A 37 7.25 4.98 -9.95
C VAL A 37 6.55 5.94 -10.92
N GLY A 38 5.48 6.61 -10.50
CA GLY A 38 4.82 7.63 -11.32
C GLY A 38 5.74 8.79 -11.71
N LEU A 39 6.56 9.27 -10.77
CA LEU A 39 7.55 10.33 -11.04
C LEU A 39 8.68 9.86 -11.98
N ALA A 40 9.06 8.59 -11.92
CA ALA A 40 10.10 8.01 -12.78
C ALA A 40 9.60 7.70 -14.20
N ALA A 41 8.28 7.70 -14.43
CA ALA A 41 7.67 7.39 -15.71
C ALA A 41 6.55 8.39 -16.08
N PRO A 42 6.87 9.69 -16.27
CA PRO A 42 5.88 10.74 -16.48
C PRO A 42 5.00 10.52 -17.73
N ASP A 43 5.52 9.82 -18.75
CA ASP A 43 4.79 9.50 -19.99
C ASP A 43 3.92 8.23 -19.87
N ARG A 44 3.85 7.62 -18.67
CA ARG A 44 3.11 6.39 -18.38
C ARG A 44 2.04 6.68 -17.33
N PRO A 45 0.85 7.16 -17.70
CA PRO A 45 -0.19 7.55 -16.75
C PRO A 45 -0.67 6.40 -15.85
N ASP A 46 -0.53 5.14 -16.30
CA ASP A 46 -0.92 3.95 -15.55
C ASP A 46 0.17 3.42 -14.60
N ALA A 47 1.39 3.97 -14.61
CA ALA A 47 2.53 3.42 -13.87
C ALA A 47 2.29 3.30 -12.35
N VAL A 48 1.54 4.23 -11.77
CA VAL A 48 1.14 4.18 -10.36
C VAL A 48 0.20 2.99 -10.10
N ARG A 49 -0.80 2.78 -10.96
CA ARG A 49 -1.78 1.69 -10.81
C ARG A 49 -1.12 0.32 -11.02
N ASP A 50 -0.23 0.23 -12.01
CA ASP A 50 0.54 -0.99 -12.29
C ASP A 50 1.42 -1.36 -11.08
N GLU A 51 2.05 -0.38 -10.45
CA GLU A 51 2.85 -0.58 -9.24
C GLU A 51 2.00 -1.04 -8.05
N VAL A 52 0.82 -0.44 -7.83
CA VAL A 52 -0.11 -0.88 -6.78
C VAL A 52 -0.56 -2.32 -7.01
N SER A 53 -0.89 -2.67 -8.25
CA SER A 53 -1.28 -4.04 -8.62
C SER A 53 -0.15 -5.03 -8.34
N TRP A 54 1.09 -4.69 -8.72
CA TRP A 54 2.26 -5.50 -8.44
C TRP A 54 2.53 -5.65 -6.93
N GLN A 55 2.39 -4.59 -6.14
CA GLN A 55 2.53 -4.66 -4.68
C GLN A 55 1.51 -5.63 -4.05
N LEU A 56 0.26 -5.60 -4.53
CA LEU A 56 -0.80 -6.51 -4.07
C LEU A 56 -0.51 -7.97 -4.43
N GLU A 57 0.07 -8.23 -5.59
CA GLU A 57 0.50 -9.56 -6.04
C GLU A 57 1.69 -10.11 -5.23
N GLN A 58 2.64 -9.25 -4.85
CA GLN A 58 3.80 -9.64 -4.04
C GLN A 58 3.49 -9.73 -2.54
N MET A 59 2.32 -9.28 -2.10
CA MET A 59 1.96 -9.22 -0.69
C MET A 59 1.71 -10.62 -0.12
N THR A 60 2.45 -11.00 0.92
CA THR A 60 2.22 -12.28 1.61
C THR A 60 0.88 -12.27 2.37
N ASP A 61 0.32 -13.46 2.64
CA ASP A 61 -0.91 -13.59 3.43
C ASP A 61 -0.78 -13.01 4.85
N ALA A 62 0.41 -13.13 5.45
CA ALA A 62 0.70 -12.55 6.75
C ALA A 62 0.65 -11.02 6.70
N THR A 63 1.29 -10.40 5.68
CA THR A 63 1.24 -8.96 5.45
C THR A 63 -0.19 -8.49 5.18
N ARG A 64 -0.91 -9.17 4.29
CA ARG A 64 -2.32 -8.86 3.97
C ARG A 64 -3.19 -8.92 5.22
N SER A 65 -3.00 -9.93 6.06
CA SER A 65 -3.75 -10.10 7.31
C SER A 65 -3.43 -9.02 8.33
N ALA A 66 -2.15 -8.64 8.48
CA ALA A 66 -1.74 -7.56 9.36
C ALA A 66 -2.30 -6.20 8.91
N LEU A 67 -2.23 -5.89 7.61
CA LEU A 67 -2.73 -4.62 7.07
C LEU A 67 -4.25 -4.49 7.16
N ARG A 68 -5.00 -5.60 7.06
CA ARG A 68 -6.46 -5.62 7.25
C ARG A 68 -6.91 -5.22 8.66
N GLN A 69 -6.06 -5.32 9.66
CA GLN A 69 -6.38 -4.93 11.03
C GLN A 69 -6.27 -3.41 11.26
N LEU A 70 -5.72 -2.67 10.29
CA LEU A 70 -5.55 -1.23 10.41
C LEU A 70 -6.87 -0.49 10.14
N PRO A 71 -7.13 0.62 10.84
CA PRO A 71 -8.28 1.47 10.53
C PRO A 71 -8.16 2.07 9.11
N PRO A 72 -9.27 2.40 8.46
CA PRO A 72 -9.25 3.13 7.19
C PRO A 72 -8.47 4.45 7.32
N VAL A 73 -7.70 4.79 6.29
CA VAL A 73 -6.90 6.02 6.30
C VAL A 73 -7.80 7.27 6.29
N GLY A 74 -7.55 8.17 7.23
CA GLY A 74 -8.24 9.44 7.40
C GLY A 74 -9.42 9.41 8.39
N GLU A 75 -9.82 8.24 8.90
CA GLU A 75 -11.01 8.13 9.77
C GLU A 75 -10.69 8.32 11.26
N ASP A 76 -9.57 7.79 11.75
CA ASP A 76 -9.13 7.99 13.15
C ASP A 76 -8.10 9.12 13.25
N THR A 77 -8.56 10.31 13.65
CA THR A 77 -7.71 11.50 13.74
C THR A 77 -6.60 11.42 14.80
N ALA A 78 -6.67 10.48 15.75
CA ALA A 78 -5.64 10.29 16.78
C ALA A 78 -4.55 9.30 16.35
N GLY A 79 -4.78 8.54 15.28
CA GLY A 79 -3.90 7.47 14.83
C GLY A 79 -2.87 7.88 13.75
N PRO A 80 -1.86 7.03 13.49
CA PRO A 80 -0.84 7.28 12.46
C PRO A 80 -1.40 7.27 11.02
N LEU A 81 -2.62 6.79 10.83
CA LEU A 81 -3.39 6.87 9.58
C LEU A 81 -4.45 7.97 9.61
N GLY A 82 -4.44 8.86 10.61
CA GLY A 82 -5.40 9.95 10.73
C GLY A 82 -5.24 11.03 9.67
N SER A 83 -5.89 12.18 9.90
CA SER A 83 -5.78 13.33 9.01
C SER A 83 -4.32 13.73 8.79
N GLY A 84 -3.94 14.01 7.53
CA GLY A 84 -2.59 14.48 7.23
C GLY A 84 -2.06 14.01 5.87
N LEU A 85 -0.74 13.97 5.74
CA LEU A 85 -0.04 13.70 4.49
C LEU A 85 -0.41 12.33 3.88
N LEU A 86 -0.56 11.30 4.70
CA LEU A 86 -0.93 9.96 4.24
C LEU A 86 -2.41 9.85 3.85
N ALA A 87 -3.28 10.72 4.36
CA ALA A 87 -4.71 10.71 4.02
C ALA A 87 -5.04 11.55 2.77
N SER A 88 -4.08 12.30 2.23
CA SER A 88 -4.31 13.34 1.21
C SER A 88 -3.57 13.07 -0.11
N GLY A 89 -4.08 13.69 -1.17
CA GLY A 89 -3.50 13.61 -2.52
C GLY A 89 -3.29 12.18 -3.02
N LEU A 90 -2.23 12.02 -3.80
CA LEU A 90 -1.84 10.72 -4.38
C LEU A 90 -1.59 9.64 -3.32
N LEU A 91 -0.98 10.01 -2.19
CA LEU A 91 -0.66 9.04 -1.14
C LEU A 91 -1.95 8.46 -0.53
N GLY A 92 -2.90 9.34 -0.19
CA GLY A 92 -4.19 8.91 0.34
C GLY A 92 -5.01 8.07 -0.63
N SER A 93 -5.03 8.44 -1.93
CA SER A 93 -5.73 7.61 -2.93
C SER A 93 -5.10 6.22 -3.06
N THR A 94 -3.77 6.14 -3.09
CA THR A 94 -3.07 4.84 -3.17
C THR A 94 -3.32 3.99 -1.92
N ILE A 95 -3.27 4.57 -0.72
CA ILE A 95 -3.52 3.82 0.52
C ILE A 95 -4.96 3.29 0.54
N ARG A 96 -5.96 4.09 0.15
CA ARG A 96 -7.35 3.65 0.08
C ARG A 96 -7.55 2.52 -0.94
N GLU A 97 -6.88 2.59 -2.08
CA GLU A 97 -6.92 1.52 -3.10
C GLU A 97 -6.36 0.20 -2.54
N ILE A 98 -5.20 0.26 -1.87
CA ILE A 98 -4.61 -0.92 -1.21
C ILE A 98 -5.55 -1.47 -0.13
N GLN A 99 -6.09 -0.61 0.74
CA GLN A 99 -7.03 -1.00 1.81
C GLN A 99 -8.30 -1.64 1.25
N ALA A 100 -8.87 -1.09 0.17
CA ALA A 100 -10.04 -1.67 -0.50
C ALA A 100 -9.74 -3.04 -1.12
N ALA A 101 -8.59 -3.20 -1.78
CA ALA A 101 -8.20 -4.45 -2.42
C ALA A 101 -7.92 -5.58 -1.42
N ILE A 102 -7.39 -5.26 -0.23
CA ILE A 102 -7.20 -6.27 0.83
C ILE A 102 -8.50 -6.57 1.59
N GLY A 103 -9.38 -5.58 1.77
CA GLY A 103 -10.69 -5.74 2.41
C GLY A 103 -11.69 -6.56 1.60
N SER A 104 -11.60 -6.52 0.26
CA SER A 104 -12.52 -7.20 -0.65
C SER A 104 -12.26 -8.71 -0.81
N THR A 105 -11.19 -9.25 -0.23
CA THR A 105 -10.85 -10.69 -0.30
C THR A 105 -11.60 -11.54 0.74
N SER A 106 -12.93 -11.58 0.64
CA SER A 106 -13.80 -12.54 1.33
C SER A 106 -14.86 -13.15 0.40
N SER A 107 -14.48 -13.62 -0.78
CA SER A 107 -15.17 -14.74 -1.45
C SER A 107 -14.39 -15.16 -2.71
N GLN A 108 -13.68 -16.29 -2.62
CA GLN A 108 -13.34 -17.24 -3.71
C GLN A 108 -12.03 -17.98 -3.41
N ARG A 109 -12.09 -18.95 -2.48
CA ARG A 109 -11.46 -20.26 -2.65
C ARG A 109 -12.06 -21.27 -1.67
N SER A 110 -13.28 -21.73 -1.96
CA SER A 110 -13.77 -23.01 -1.48
C SER A 110 -14.87 -23.53 -2.41
N GLY A 111 -14.71 -24.77 -2.88
CA GLY A 111 -15.60 -25.48 -3.82
C GLY A 111 -15.13 -25.34 -5.27
N ARG A 112 -14.70 -26.39 -5.98
CA ARG A 112 -14.76 -27.85 -5.81
C ARG A 112 -13.48 -28.48 -6.35
#